data_AF-Q9CH53-F1
#
_entry.id   AF-Q9CH53-F1
#
_cell.length_a   1.000
_cell.length_b   1.000
_cell.length_c   1.000
_cell.angle_alpha   90.00
_cell.angle_beta   90.00
_cell.angle_gamma   90.00
#
_symmetry.space_group_name_H-M   'P 1'
#
loop_
_entity.id
_entity.type
_entity.pdbx_description
1 polymer ?
#
loop_
_entity_poly.entity_id
_entity_poly.type
_entity_poly.pdbx_seq_one_letter_code
_entity_poly.pdbx_strand_id
1 'polypeptide(L)'
;MEWKFRFSNYFNIESSDKTTTIISVERDTMTNIEDASGKIQSTQKMNAAYPLGFNNGGLSSAVTYAMKTIGNQVGLNLNNFMIVNMDGLVNLVNDVGGV
;
A
#
# COMPACT_ATOMS: atom_id res chain seq x y z
N MET A 1 -4.64 -2.84 -19.26
CA MET A 1 -5.39 -2.06 -18.27
C MET A 1 -4.41 -1.62 -17.19
N GLU A 2 -3.95 -0.36 -17.23
CA GLU A 2 -3.07 0.21 -16.21
C GLU A 2 -3.91 0.80 -15.08
N TRP A 3 -3.93 0.13 -13.92
CA TRP A 3 -4.45 0.74 -12.70
C TRP A 3 -3.37 1.65 -12.11
N LYS A 4 -3.49 2.97 -12.39
CA LYS A 4 -2.58 4.00 -11.85
C LYS A 4 -2.96 4.35 -10.40
N PHE A 5 -2.51 3.54 -9.44
CA PHE A 5 -2.30 4.06 -8.08
C PHE A 5 -1.08 5.00 -8.12
N ARG A 6 -1.28 6.27 -7.78
CA ARG A 6 -0.24 7.31 -7.91
C ARG A 6 0.57 7.55 -6.64
N PHE A 7 0.12 7.09 -5.47
CA PHE A 7 0.82 7.21 -4.20
C PHE A 7 0.42 6.07 -3.26
N SER A 8 1.35 5.62 -2.42
CA SER A 8 1.05 4.72 -1.32
C SER A 8 1.34 5.45 -0.01
N ASN A 9 0.33 5.60 0.84
CA ASN A 9 0.47 6.26 2.14
C ASN A 9 0.50 5.21 3.25
N TYR A 10 1.48 5.30 4.13
CA TYR A 10 1.56 4.58 5.39
C TYR A 10 0.95 5.46 6.50
N PHE A 11 0.20 4.83 7.40
CA PHE A 11 -0.49 5.50 8.50
C PHE A 11 -0.07 4.83 9.82
N ASN A 12 0.56 5.60 10.71
CA ASN A 12 0.85 5.17 12.08
C ASN A 12 -0.07 5.91 13.05
N ILE A 13 -0.77 5.16 13.91
CA ILE A 13 -1.63 5.70 14.97
C ILE A 13 -1.01 5.28 16.30
N GLU A 14 -0.49 6.24 17.05
CA GLU A 14 0.10 5.97 18.36
C GLU A 14 -0.88 6.43 19.45
N SER A 15 -1.54 5.47 20.11
CA SER A 15 -2.60 5.74 21.09
C SER A 15 -2.07 6.37 22.39
N SER A 16 -0.78 6.19 22.72
CA SER A 16 -0.16 6.78 23.91
C SER A 16 0.05 8.29 23.77
N ASP A 17 0.49 8.71 22.58
CA ASP A 17 0.92 10.10 22.35
C ASP A 17 -0.14 10.93 21.62
N LYS A 18 -1.27 10.31 21.23
CA LYS A 18 -2.35 10.90 20.40
C LYS A 18 -1.80 11.48 19.10
N THR A 19 -0.69 10.93 18.61
CA THR A 19 -0.05 11.35 17.36
C THR A 19 -0.48 10.43 16.23
N THR A 20 -0.62 11.02 15.06
CA THR A 20 -0.89 10.29 13.83
C THR A 20 0.14 10.74 12.80
N THR A 21 0.94 9.80 12.32
CA THR A 21 2.00 10.06 11.35
C THR A 21 1.61 9.44 10.02
N ILE A 22 1.57 10.27 8.98
CA ILE A 22 1.32 9.84 7.62
C ILE A 22 2.66 9.92 6.86
N ILE A 23 3.10 8.78 6.33
CA ILE A 23 4.32 8.69 5.52
C ILE A 23 3.92 8.34 4.09
N SER A 24 4.17 9.25 3.15
CA SER A 24 4.00 8.96 1.73
C SER A 24 5.23 8.25 1.18
N VAL A 25 5.00 7.10 0.55
CA VAL A 25 6.04 6.32 -0.14
C VAL A 25 5.92 6.58 -1.64
N GLU A 26 7.04 6.92 -2.27
CA GLU A 26 7.07 7.19 -3.70
C GLU A 26 6.81 5.92 -4.52
N ARG A 27 5.98 6.06 -5.55
CA ARG A 27 5.57 4.94 -6.42
C ARG A 27 6.74 4.32 -7.20
N ASP A 28 7.69 5.14 -7.59
CA ASP A 28 8.78 4.76 -8.48
C ASP A 28 10.07 4.41 -7.71
N THR A 29 10.00 4.34 -6.37
CA THR A 29 11.10 3.80 -5.54
C THR A 29 11.42 2.38 -5.97
N MET A 30 12.69 2.12 -6.25
CA MET A 30 13.18 0.77 -6.52
C MET A 30 13.23 -0.01 -5.22
N THR A 31 12.55 -1.15 -5.18
CA THR A 31 12.41 -1.96 -3.98
C THR A 31 12.40 -3.44 -4.32
N ASN A 32 12.69 -4.27 -3.32
CA ASN A 32 12.58 -5.70 -3.43
C ASN A 32 11.13 -6.09 -3.14
N ILE A 33 10.44 -6.60 -4.16
CA ILE A 33 9.07 -7.08 -4.04
C ILE A 33 9.13 -8.48 -3.47
N GLU A 34 8.59 -8.61 -2.27
CA GLU A 34 8.59 -9.85 -1.51
C GLU A 34 7.22 -10.50 -1.50
N ASP A 35 7.21 -11.84 -1.49
CA ASP A 35 5.99 -12.60 -1.27
C ASP A 35 5.59 -12.68 0.20
N ALA A 36 4.48 -13.36 0.47
CA ALA A 36 3.99 -13.62 1.83
C ALA A 36 5.03 -14.33 2.73
N SER A 37 5.95 -15.09 2.14
CA SER A 37 7.01 -15.82 2.82
C SER A 37 8.30 -15.02 2.96
N GLY A 38 8.35 -13.77 2.47
CA GLY A 38 9.55 -12.91 2.50
C GLY A 38 10.59 -13.27 1.43
N LYS A 39 10.22 -14.07 0.42
CA LYS A 39 11.10 -14.36 -0.70
C LYS A 39 11.03 -13.22 -1.70
N ILE A 40 12.21 -12.72 -2.10
CA ILE A 40 12.32 -11.71 -3.15
C ILE A 40 11.89 -12.35 -4.47
N GLN A 41 10.79 -11.85 -5.01
CA GLN A 41 10.23 -12.27 -6.30
C GLN A 41 10.82 -11.44 -7.44
N SER A 42 11.04 -10.14 -7.20
CA SER A 42 11.65 -9.25 -8.19
C SER A 42 12.12 -7.95 -7.54
N THR A 43 13.11 -7.27 -8.14
CA THR A 43 13.52 -5.92 -7.75
C THR A 43 13.03 -4.95 -8.81
N GLN A 44 11.96 -4.20 -8.50
CA GLN A 44 11.30 -3.29 -9.45
C GLN A 44 10.77 -2.05 -8.72
N LYS A 45 10.10 -1.17 -9.47
CA LYS A 45 9.38 -0.02 -8.91
C LYS A 45 8.28 -0.49 -7.94
N MET A 46 8.06 0.27 -6.87
CA MET A 46 7.08 -0.03 -5.81
C MET A 46 5.66 -0.28 -6.35
N ASN A 47 5.24 0.38 -7.44
CA ASN A 47 3.95 0.11 -8.07
C ASN A 47 3.75 -1.33 -8.57
N ALA A 48 4.82 -2.06 -8.85
CA ALA A 48 4.71 -3.41 -9.36
C ALA A 48 4.31 -4.42 -8.28
N ALA A 49 4.46 -4.09 -6.99
CA ALA A 49 4.17 -5.02 -5.89
C ALA A 49 2.72 -5.51 -5.91
N TYR A 50 1.76 -4.60 -6.12
CA TYR A 50 0.34 -4.94 -6.10
C TYR A 50 -0.09 -5.76 -7.32
N PRO A 51 0.21 -5.38 -8.58
CA PRO A 51 -0.08 -6.21 -9.76
C PRO A 51 0.61 -7.58 -9.72
N LEU A 52 1.86 -7.67 -9.23
CA LEU A 52 2.57 -8.94 -9.14
C LEU A 52 1.92 -9.88 -8.13
N GLY A 53 1.54 -9.38 -6.95
CA GLY A 53 0.80 -10.19 -5.99
C GLY A 53 -0.56 -10.63 -6.54
N PHE A 54 -1.26 -9.76 -7.28
CA PHE A 54 -2.53 -10.10 -7.93
C PHE A 54 -2.38 -11.23 -8.95
N ASN A 55 -1.35 -11.20 -9.78
CA ASN A 55 -1.09 -12.24 -10.77
C ASN A 55 -0.68 -13.58 -10.12
N ASN A 56 -0.02 -13.55 -8.95
CA ASN A 56 0.44 -14.76 -8.26
C ASN A 56 -0.62 -15.46 -7.41
N GLY A 57 -1.68 -14.75 -6.97
CA GLY A 57 -2.65 -15.35 -6.03
C GLY A 57 -3.92 -14.54 -5.80
N GLY A 58 -4.27 -13.65 -6.73
CA GLY A 58 -5.45 -12.80 -6.63
C GLY A 58 -5.33 -11.71 -5.57
N LEU A 59 -6.48 -11.18 -5.16
CA LEU A 59 -6.56 -9.95 -4.35
C LEU A 59 -5.83 -10.07 -3.00
N SER A 60 -5.96 -11.19 -2.29
CA SER A 60 -5.32 -11.38 -0.99
C SER A 60 -3.79 -11.33 -1.11
N SER A 61 -3.24 -12.00 -2.13
CA SER A 61 -1.80 -11.97 -2.43
C SER A 61 -1.33 -10.57 -2.86
N ALA A 62 -2.12 -9.85 -3.65
CA ALA A 62 -1.84 -8.45 -4.04
C ALA A 62 -1.62 -7.54 -2.83
N VAL A 63 -2.50 -7.66 -1.83
CA VAL A 63 -2.41 -6.91 -0.58
C VAL A 63 -1.19 -7.34 0.24
N THR A 64 -0.96 -8.64 0.40
CA THR A 64 0.17 -9.14 1.19
C THR A 64 1.51 -8.70 0.61
N TYR A 65 1.68 -8.77 -0.71
CA TYR A 65 2.90 -8.35 -1.39
C TYR A 65 3.14 -6.85 -1.19
N ALA A 66 2.10 -6.02 -1.38
CA ALA A 66 2.20 -4.58 -1.15
C ALA A 66 2.56 -4.26 0.30
N MET A 67 1.89 -4.90 1.27
CA MET A 67 2.14 -4.67 2.69
C MET A 67 3.55 -5.07 3.11
N LYS A 68 4.04 -6.22 2.64
CA LYS A 68 5.40 -6.70 2.93
C LYS A 68 6.46 -5.80 2.30
N THR A 69 6.27 -5.45 1.03
CA THR A 69 7.22 -4.61 0.30
C THR A 69 7.33 -3.22 0.94
N ILE A 70 6.20 -2.57 1.21
CA ILE A 70 6.18 -1.25 1.88
C ILE A 70 6.76 -1.38 3.29
N GLY A 71 6.30 -2.36 4.07
CA GLY A 71 6.73 -2.56 5.45
C GLY A 71 8.25 -2.74 5.55
N ASN A 72 8.83 -3.58 4.69
CA ASN A 72 10.29 -3.76 4.67
C ASN A 72 11.02 -2.51 4.17
N GLN A 73 10.47 -1.79 3.20
CA GLN A 73 11.06 -0.54 2.71
C GLN A 73 11.14 0.54 3.78
N VAL A 74 10.10 0.67 4.62
CA VAL A 74 10.07 1.65 5.72
C VAL A 74 10.63 1.10 7.04
N GLY A 75 10.92 -0.20 7.10
CA GLY A 75 11.39 -0.89 8.32
C GLY A 75 10.31 -1.08 9.38
N LEU A 76 9.01 -1.07 9.01
CA LEU A 76 7.87 -1.16 9.92
C LEU A 76 6.96 -2.33 9.54
N ASN A 77 6.37 -2.99 10.53
CA ASN A 77 5.37 -4.02 10.26
C ASN A 77 3.99 -3.37 10.11
N LEU A 78 3.30 -3.64 9.00
CA LEU A 78 1.99 -3.07 8.72
C LEU A 78 0.89 -3.98 9.32
N ASN A 79 0.09 -3.44 10.24
CA ASN A 79 -0.99 -4.21 10.88
C ASN A 79 -2.26 -4.26 10.03
N ASN A 80 -2.58 -3.15 9.38
CA ASN A 80 -3.82 -2.97 8.63
C ASN A 80 -3.53 -2.33 7.28
N PHE A 81 -4.44 -2.54 6.33
CA PHE A 81 -4.33 -1.99 4.99
C PHE A 81 -5.70 -1.65 4.44
N MET A 82 -5.77 -0.55 3.69
CA MET A 82 -6.99 -0.05 3.07
C MET A 82 -6.69 0.36 1.64
N ILE A 83 -7.56 -0.03 0.71
CA ILE A 83 -7.58 0.49 -0.66
C ILE A 83 -8.87 1.26 -0.82
N VAL A 84 -8.75 2.50 -1.28
CA VAL A 84 -9.89 3.29 -1.72
C VAL A 84 -9.72 3.50 -3.21
N ASN A 85 -10.70 3.05 -4.00
CA ASN A 85 -10.78 3.38 -5.42
C ASN A 85 -11.25 4.83 -5.61
N MET A 86 -11.10 5.37 -6.82
CA MET A 86 -11.46 6.77 -7.09
C MET A 86 -12.95 7.04 -6.87
N ASP A 87 -13.82 6.09 -7.21
CA ASP A 87 -15.27 6.22 -6.95
C ASP A 87 -15.57 6.28 -5.44
N GLY A 88 -14.91 5.41 -4.66
CA GLY A 88 -15.03 5.40 -3.20
C GLY A 88 -14.52 6.69 -2.56
N LEU A 89 -13.47 7.29 -3.12
CA LEU A 89 -12.96 8.59 -2.66
C LEU A 89 -13.97 9.72 -2.93
N VAL A 90 -14.58 9.75 -4.12
CA VAL A 90 -15.62 10.74 -4.46
C VAL A 90 -16.83 10.59 -3.54
N ASN A 91 -17.28 9.36 -3.30
CA ASN A 91 -18.39 9.11 -2.37
C ASN A 91 -18.05 9.57 -0.96
N LEU A 92 -16.84 9.28 -0.48
CA LEU A 92 -16.39 9.72 0.84
C LEU A 92 -16.41 11.25 0.97
N VAL A 93 -16.00 12.00 -0.06
CA VAL A 93 -16.08 13.47 -0.07
C VAL A 93 -17.52 13.95 -0.02
N ASN A 94 -18.41 13.33 -0.79
CA ASN A 94 -19.82 13.71 -0.82
C ASN A 94 -20.52 13.43 0.52
N ASP A 95 -20.22 12.29 1.15
CA ASP A 95 -20.85 11.84 2.40
C ASP A 95 -20.48 12.73 3.61
N VAL A 96 -19.28 13.31 3.62
CA VAL A 96 -18.85 14.25 4.67
C VAL A 96 -19.29 15.70 4.42
N GLY A 97 -20.02 15.95 3.32
CA GLY A 97 -20.52 17.28 2.96
C GLY A 97 -19.51 18.16 2.21
N GLY A 98 -18.53 17.55 1.54
CA GLY A 98 -17.39 18.25 0.94
C GLY A 98 -16.22 18.43 1.92
N VAL A 99 -15.11 18.98 1.42
CA VAL A 99 -13.94 19.35 2.24
C VAL A 99 -13.79 20.87 2.23
#